data_AF-A0AA91DEL2-F1
#
_entry.id   AF-A0AA91DEL2-F1
#
_cell.length_a   1.000
_cell.length_b   1.000
_cell.length_c   1.000
_cell.angle_alpha   90.00
_cell.angle_beta   90.00
_cell.angle_gamma   90.00
#
_symmetry.space_group_name_H-M   'P 1'
#
loop_
_entity.id
_entity.type
_entity.pdbx_description
1 polymer ?
#
loop_
_entity_poly.entity_id
_entity_poly.type
_entity_poly.pdbx_seq_one_letter_code
_entity_poly.pdbx_strand_id
1 'polypeptide(L)'
;MITNALNSATSLITQAQQKASSAAQTIASLPVQEQEVGGSKDVGPAEMFKPVLSLKEAELETSAGVKIIQAHEKMLGSILDIRA
;
A
#
# COMPACT_ATOMS: atom_id res chain seq x y z
N MET A 1 9.84 1.08 23.68
CA MET A 1 8.87 0.33 22.85
C MET A 1 7.93 1.21 22.02
N ILE A 2 7.61 2.44 22.45
CA ILE A 2 6.65 3.34 21.78
C ILE A 2 7.12 3.83 20.40
N THR A 3 8.40 4.13 20.24
CA THR A 3 9.05 4.50 18.96
C THR A 3 9.02 3.38 17.92
N ASN A 4 8.93 2.12 18.37
CA ASN A 4 8.96 0.95 17.51
C ASN A 4 7.66 0.80 16.71
N ALA A 5 6.51 1.12 17.33
CA ALA A 5 5.20 1.04 16.67
C ALA A 5 5.06 2.08 15.54
N LEU A 6 5.57 3.29 15.74
CA LEU A 6 5.58 4.34 14.72
C LEU A 6 6.47 3.93 13.54
N ASN A 7 7.67 3.41 13.83
CA ASN A 7 8.58 2.91 12.79
C ASN A 7 7.97 1.73 12.01
N SER A 8 7.28 0.82 12.68
CA SER A 8 6.56 -0.29 12.03
C SER A 8 5.42 0.21 11.14
N ALA A 9 4.64 1.20 11.60
CA ALA A 9 3.57 1.80 10.81
C ALA A 9 4.12 2.53 9.56
N THR A 10 5.18 3.32 9.72
CA THR A 10 5.82 4.01 8.59
C THR A 10 6.43 3.02 7.59
N SER A 11 7.00 1.91 8.08
CA SER A 11 7.53 0.84 7.22
C SER A 11 6.41 0.19 6.40
N LEU A 12 5.27 -0.14 7.03
CA LEU A 12 4.10 -0.70 6.35
C LEU A 12 3.55 0.26 5.28
N ILE A 13 3.44 1.54 5.59
CA ILE A 13 2.99 2.57 4.64
C ILE A 13 3.98 2.69 3.47
N THR A 14 5.28 2.66 3.74
CA THR A 14 6.31 2.75 2.69
C THR A 14 6.27 1.53 1.76
N GLN A 15 6.10 0.32 2.30
CA GLN A 15 5.97 -0.90 1.50
C GLN A 15 4.69 -0.89 0.66
N ALA A 16 3.58 -0.44 1.23
CA ALA A 16 2.31 -0.30 0.51
C ALA A 16 2.43 0.72 -0.65
N GLN A 17 3.10 1.86 -0.43
CA GLN A 17 3.37 2.85 -1.49
C GLN A 17 4.20 2.25 -2.63
N GLN A 18 5.25 1.47 -2.31
CA GLN A 18 6.06 0.79 -3.32
C GLN A 18 5.23 -0.22 -4.12
N LYS A 19 4.42 -1.07 -3.45
CA LYS A 19 3.53 -2.03 -4.11
C LYS A 19 2.51 -1.34 -5.02
N ALA A 20 1.89 -0.26 -4.54
CA ALA A 20 0.93 0.50 -5.33
C ALA A 20 1.58 1.16 -6.55
N SER A 21 2.80 1.70 -6.40
CA SER A 21 3.56 2.28 -7.50
C SER A 21 3.90 1.23 -8.56
N SER A 22 4.46 0.07 -8.16
CA SER A 22 4.75 -1.02 -9.10
C SER A 22 3.49 -1.58 -9.77
N ALA A 23 2.39 -1.73 -9.03
CA ALA A 23 1.13 -2.19 -9.60
C ALA A 23 0.55 -1.19 -10.61
N ALA A 24 0.55 0.11 -10.29
CA ALA A 24 0.13 1.18 -11.19
C ALA A 24 1.02 1.25 -12.44
N GLN A 25 2.33 1.08 -12.28
CA GLN A 25 3.28 1.07 -13.39
C GLN A 25 3.09 -0.15 -14.29
N THR A 26 2.78 -1.31 -13.71
CA THR A 26 2.42 -2.53 -14.47
C THR A 26 1.14 -2.30 -15.27
N ILE A 27 0.10 -1.73 -14.63
CA ILE A 27 -1.17 -1.38 -15.30
C ILE A 27 -0.94 -0.39 -16.43
N ALA A 28 -0.09 0.63 -16.24
CA ALA A 28 0.23 1.61 -17.26
C ALA A 28 1.08 1.03 -18.40
N SER A 29 1.91 0.02 -18.14
CA SER A 29 2.74 -0.63 -19.17
C SER A 29 2.00 -1.68 -20.00
N LEU A 30 0.92 -2.27 -19.47
CA LEU A 30 0.09 -3.25 -20.19
C LEU A 30 -0.45 -2.72 -21.53
N PRO A 31 -1.02 -1.50 -21.64
CA PRO A 31 -1.48 -0.95 -22.92
C PRO A 31 -0.35 -0.37 -23.78
N VAL A 32 0.82 -0.06 -23.22
CA VAL A 32 1.93 0.56 -23.98
C VAL A 32 2.82 -0.49 -24.65
N GLN A 33 2.93 -1.70 -24.09
CA GLN A 33 3.54 -2.84 -24.78
C GLN A 33 2.75 -3.29 -26.02
N GLU A 34 1.49 -2.85 -26.20
CA GLU A 34 0.69 -3.11 -27.42
C GLU A 34 1.14 -2.28 -28.64
N GLN A 35 1.97 -1.24 -28.47
CA GLN A 35 2.44 -0.39 -29.57
C GLN A 35 3.80 -0.79 -30.16
N GLU A 36 4.40 -1.90 -29.71
CA GLU A 36 5.48 -2.54 -30.46
C GLU A 36 4.89 -3.38 -31.61
N VAL A 37 5.32 -3.07 -32.83
CA VAL A 37 4.83 -3.65 -34.09
C VAL A 37 4.75 -5.19 -34.05
N GLY A 38 3.54 -5.75 -33.96
CA GLY A 38 3.25 -7.16 -34.25
C GLY A 38 2.75 -8.06 -33.11
N GLY A 39 2.40 -7.52 -31.93
CA GLY A 39 1.98 -8.35 -30.79
C GLY A 39 0.60 -8.02 -30.24
N SER A 40 -0.48 -8.35 -30.95
CA SER A 40 -1.84 -8.33 -30.35
C SER A 40 -1.98 -9.52 -29.39
N LYS A 41 -1.60 -9.33 -28.13
CA LYS A 41 -2.07 -10.20 -27.05
C LYS A 41 -3.19 -9.45 -26.35
N ASP A 42 -4.41 -9.98 -26.46
CA ASP A 42 -5.54 -9.54 -25.65
C ASP A 42 -5.11 -9.51 -24.17
N VAL A 43 -5.04 -8.32 -23.58
CA VAL A 43 -4.85 -8.17 -22.13
C VAL A 43 -6.06 -8.77 -21.44
N GLY A 44 -5.96 -10.05 -21.10
CA GLY A 44 -7.04 -10.81 -20.48
C GLY A 44 -7.32 -10.31 -19.05
N PRO A 45 -8.55 -10.44 -18.54
CA PRO A 45 -8.90 -10.10 -17.16
C PRO A 45 -7.98 -10.73 -16.09
N ALA A 46 -7.35 -11.87 -16.42
CA ALA A 46 -6.38 -12.55 -15.57
C ALA A 46 -5.07 -11.77 -15.37
N GLU A 47 -4.64 -10.96 -16.34
CA GLU A 47 -3.41 -10.17 -16.26
C GLU A 47 -3.61 -8.90 -15.42
N MET A 48 -4.84 -8.35 -15.39
CA MET A 48 -5.21 -7.23 -14.51
C MET A 48 -5.51 -7.67 -13.07
N PHE A 49 -5.83 -8.95 -12.83
CA PHE A 49 -6.15 -9.45 -11.49
C PHE A 49 -4.98 -9.31 -10.51
N LYS A 50 -3.75 -9.60 -10.95
CA LYS A 50 -2.55 -9.55 -10.09
C LYS A 50 -2.21 -8.12 -9.65
N PRO A 51 -2.14 -7.10 -10.54
CA PRO A 51 -1.97 -5.71 -10.13
C PRO A 51 -3.08 -5.18 -9.22
N VAL A 52 -4.35 -5.54 -9.49
CA VAL A 52 -5.49 -5.13 -8.65
C VAL A 52 -5.43 -5.76 -7.26
N LEU A 53 -5.06 -7.05 -7.16
CA LEU A 53 -4.83 -7.71 -5.88
C LEU A 53 -3.71 -7.03 -5.09
N SER A 54 -2.57 -6.74 -5.75
CA SER A 54 -1.47 -6.02 -5.11
C SER A 54 -1.85 -4.62 -4.64
N LEU A 55 -2.72 -3.91 -5.37
CA LEU A 55 -3.28 -2.63 -4.92
C LEU A 55 -4.16 -2.82 -3.67
N LYS A 56 -4.96 -3.89 -3.62
CA LYS A 56 -5.81 -4.17 -2.46
C LYS A 56 -5.01 -4.56 -1.22
N GLU A 57 -3.94 -5.33 -1.40
CA GLU A 57 -2.98 -5.63 -0.34
C GLU A 57 -2.31 -4.36 0.19
N ALA A 58 -1.87 -3.46 -0.70
CA ALA A 58 -1.29 -2.18 -0.31
C ALA A 58 -2.29 -1.30 0.47
N GLU A 59 -3.56 -1.29 0.09
CA GLU A 59 -4.62 -0.59 0.82
C GLU A 59 -4.79 -1.15 2.25
N LEU A 60 -4.79 -2.48 2.40
CA LEU A 60 -4.91 -3.13 3.69
C LEU A 60 -3.69 -2.87 4.59
N GLU A 61 -2.49 -2.93 4.04
CA GLU A 61 -1.23 -2.62 4.75
C GLU A 61 -1.19 -1.16 5.19
N THR A 62 -1.63 -0.24 4.33
CA THR A 62 -1.75 1.19 4.67
C THR A 62 -2.78 1.41 5.77
N SER A 63 -3.96 0.79 5.68
CA SER A 63 -5.01 0.90 6.69
C SER A 63 -4.55 0.36 8.05
N ALA A 64 -3.82 -0.76 8.06
CA ALA A 64 -3.21 -1.30 9.27
C ALA A 64 -2.17 -0.35 9.86
N GLY A 65 -1.29 0.23 9.02
CA GLY A 65 -0.31 1.24 9.43
C GLY A 65 -0.98 2.47 10.07
N VAL A 66 -2.02 3.02 9.44
CA VAL A 66 -2.79 4.16 9.98
C VAL A 66 -3.44 3.83 11.32
N LYS A 67 -4.03 2.64 11.48
CA LYS A 67 -4.61 2.21 12.75
C LYS A 67 -3.57 2.10 13.87
N ILE A 68 -2.35 1.64 13.55
CA ILE A 68 -1.24 1.61 14.53
C ILE A 68 -0.87 3.04 14.96
N ILE A 69 -0.83 4.01 14.05
CA ILE A 69 -0.58 5.42 14.36
C ILE A 69 -1.69 5.99 15.25
N GLN A 70 -2.96 5.75 14.92
CA GLN A 70 -4.10 6.22 15.72
C GLN A 70 -4.10 5.61 17.13
N ALA A 71 -3.80 4.31 17.25
CA ALA A 71 -3.67 3.64 18.53
C ALA A 71 -2.51 4.24 19.35
N HIS A 72 -1.41 4.59 18.69
CA HIS A 72 -0.27 5.26 19.31
C HIS A 72 -0.64 6.66 19.84
N GLU A 73 -1.29 7.49 19.02
CA GLU A 73 -1.75 8.82 19.44
C GLU A 73 -2.74 8.73 20.62
N LYS A 74 -3.70 7.80 20.56
CA LYS A 74 -4.66 7.59 21.65
C LYS A 74 -3.99 7.13 22.94
N MET A 75 -2.96 6.29 22.86
CA MET A 75 -2.18 5.86 24.02
C MET A 75 -1.40 7.02 24.64
N LEU A 76 -0.76 7.87 23.82
CA LEU A 76 -0.08 9.07 24.32
C LEU A 76 -1.06 10.05 24.99
N GLY A 77 -2.21 10.31 24.37
CA GLY A 77 -3.26 11.15 24.95
C GLY A 77 -3.78 10.59 26.28
N SER A 78 -4.02 9.27 26.36
CA SER A 78 -4.48 8.62 27.60
C SER A 78 -3.44 8.72 28.73
N ILE A 79 -2.14 8.66 28.42
CA ILE A 79 -1.08 8.84 29.43
C ILE A 79 -1.01 10.29 29.90
N LEU A 80 -1.18 11.25 29.01
CA LEU A 80 -1.22 12.68 29.33
C LEU A 80 -2.42 13.02 30.23
N ASP A 81 -3.62 12.52 29.89
CA ASP A 81 -4.84 12.72 30.67
C ASP A 81 -4.76 12.13 32.09
N ILE A 82 -4.05 11.01 32.29
CA ILE A 82 -3.84 10.42 33.62
C ILE A 82 -3.00 11.32 34.53
N ARG A 83 -2.17 12.21 33.97
CA ARG A 83 -1.30 13.12 34.73
C ARG A 83 -1.88 14.53 34.90
N ALA A 84 -3.02 14.83 34.29
CA ALA A 84 -3.68 16.14 34.34
C ALA A 84 -4.68 16.26 35.49
#